data_AF-A0A356AVV1-F1
#
_entry.id   AF-A0A356AVV1-F1
#
_cell.length_a   1.000
_cell.length_b   1.000
_cell.length_c   1.000
_cell.angle_alpha   90.00
_cell.angle_beta   90.00
_cell.angle_gamma   90.00
#
_symmetry.space_group_name_H-M   'P 1'
#
loop_
_entity.id
_entity.type
_entity.pdbx_description
1 polymer ?
#
loop_
_entity_poly.entity_id
_entity_poly.type
_entity_poly.pdbx_seq_one_letter_code
_entity_poly.pdbx_strand_id
1 'polypeptide(L)'
;MQPHEKVKQYLDTICEQIRYKRIHNELREEPENHITDQKQAYIAQGMDEETGTFKAVEQMGDPVMVGTQLDRTHKPKPEWSMIVLTLLLLLTGTFIRLYTAPRETNGLELFYRQLLFTVVGIGLMTLCYKVDFTILGEYSSILFFALAAIIVLLMLVINPVDGRFIYASYPLLLFPALFAGVVYSMSNRGYSGVILCGIYFTIPLILSLLIPNITITLFLTLSYLVILTIAIQKKRFKVNQHHALLLVYVPFIISFVVAMTNNNLIYRLKIVFTPSLAPMGVGYMGNITRGIMKGARLIGQGALPENLQGLTVEQVLPLINSDFLLTYITHRFGWIAFLIVVALLELFIIRAFVLCARQKSVLALLVSTAVTLTFAYQTLGFVVTNCGFYLFAPLSLPLISQSSHYLLVNMSLIGILLSVYRTGHMVHDKRFPEKPDRRPFLTIEDGRIIIDLHLD
;
A
#
# COMPACT_ATOMS: atom_id res chain seq x y z
N MET A 1 34.92 32.21 24.46
CA MET A 1 34.24 31.00 23.95
C MET A 1 34.68 30.85 22.52
N GLN A 2 35.19 29.68 22.10
CA GLN A 2 35.76 29.60 20.74
C GLN A 2 34.66 29.73 19.66
N PRO A 3 34.97 30.28 18.47
CA PRO A 3 34.00 30.51 17.39
C PRO A 3 33.15 29.26 17.06
N HIS A 4 33.81 28.10 17.02
CA HIS A 4 33.18 26.81 16.74
C HIS A 4 32.23 26.35 17.86
N GLU A 5 32.55 26.61 19.14
CA GLU A 5 31.66 26.28 20.26
C GLU A 5 30.36 27.09 20.22
N LYS A 6 30.45 28.35 19.78
CA LYS A 6 29.28 29.23 19.72
C LYS A 6 28.29 28.82 18.62
N VAL A 7 28.80 28.46 17.44
CA VAL A 7 27.98 27.90 16.35
C VAL A 7 27.32 26.61 16.80
N LYS A 8 28.10 25.71 17.43
CA LYS A 8 27.58 24.45 17.95
C LYS A 8 26.49 24.66 19.01
N GLN A 9 26.71 25.57 19.96
CA GLN A 9 25.71 25.90 20.98
C GLN A 9 24.42 26.45 20.36
N TYR A 10 24.53 27.35 19.37
CA TYR A 10 23.37 27.90 18.66
C TYR A 10 22.55 26.79 17.97
N LEU A 11 23.23 25.89 17.25
CA LEU A 11 22.59 24.75 16.58
C LEU A 11 21.98 23.74 17.57
N ASP A 12 22.67 23.50 18.70
CA ASP A 12 22.19 22.63 19.77
C ASP A 12 20.90 23.21 20.39
N THR A 13 20.87 24.52 20.68
CA THR A 13 19.67 25.21 21.22
C THR A 13 18.50 25.20 20.22
N ILE A 14 18.75 25.36 18.92
CA ILE A 14 17.71 25.17 17.89
C ILE A 14 17.13 23.76 17.97
N CYS A 15 17.99 22.74 17.99
CA CYS A 15 17.57 21.33 18.02
C CYS A 15 16.79 20.98 19.28
N GLU A 16 17.13 21.57 20.43
CA GLU A 16 16.41 21.38 21.70
C GLU A 16 14.95 21.81 21.60
N GLN A 17 14.62 22.81 20.78
CA GLN A 17 13.22 23.25 20.58
C GLN A 17 12.44 22.33 19.65
N ILE A 18 13.10 21.43 18.91
CA ILE A 18 12.50 20.57 17.90
C ILE A 18 12.20 19.20 18.48
N ARG A 19 10.91 18.88 18.60
CA ARG A 19 10.44 17.63 19.24
C ARG A 19 10.79 16.39 18.45
N TYR A 20 10.84 16.51 17.11
CA TYR A 20 11.15 15.38 16.24
C TYR A 20 12.68 15.25 16.08
N LYS A 21 13.31 14.42 16.92
CA LYS A 21 14.78 14.29 16.98
C LYS A 21 15.44 13.78 15.69
N ARG A 22 14.70 13.07 14.83
CA ARG A 22 15.29 12.45 13.63
C ARG A 22 15.69 13.44 12.54
N ILE A 23 15.05 14.60 12.50
CA ILE A 23 15.37 15.66 11.52
C ILE A 23 16.48 16.58 12.02
N HIS A 24 16.99 16.38 13.25
CA HIS A 24 18.03 17.26 13.81
C HIS A 24 19.28 17.32 12.95
N ASN A 25 19.69 16.22 12.31
CA ASN A 25 20.88 16.22 11.46
C ASN A 25 20.64 17.00 10.16
N GLU A 26 19.53 16.75 9.47
CA GLU A 26 19.19 17.47 8.22
C GLU A 26 18.89 18.96 8.48
N LEU A 27 18.23 19.28 9.59
CA LEU A 27 17.94 20.66 9.98
C LEU A 27 19.14 21.40 10.55
N ARG A 28 20.25 20.72 10.85
CA ARG A 28 21.51 21.39 11.19
C ARG A 28 22.22 21.90 9.95
N GLU A 29 22.17 21.15 8.84
CA GLU A 29 22.89 21.53 7.62
C GLU A 29 22.47 22.90 7.09
N GLU A 30 21.17 23.22 7.03
CA GLU A 30 20.71 24.50 6.47
C GLU A 30 21.17 25.72 7.31
N PRO A 31 20.93 25.79 8.64
CA PRO A 31 21.43 26.87 9.47
C PRO A 31 22.96 26.91 9.54
N GLU A 32 23.63 25.76 9.56
CA GLU A 32 25.10 25.67 9.57
C GLU A 32 25.70 26.22 8.27
N ASN A 33 25.14 25.85 7.12
CA ASN A 33 25.53 26.40 5.83
C ASN A 33 25.29 27.90 5.77
N HIS A 34 24.13 28.37 6.23
CA HIS A 34 23.81 29.81 6.24
C HIS A 34 24.77 30.60 7.15
N ILE A 35 25.10 30.08 8.33
CA ILE A 35 26.12 30.68 9.22
C ILE A 35 27.48 30.69 8.54
N THR A 36 27.84 29.61 7.83
CA THR A 36 29.12 29.50 7.12
C THR A 36 29.21 30.51 5.97
N ASP A 37 28.14 30.66 5.18
CA ASP A 37 28.06 31.62 4.08
C ASP A 37 28.14 33.06 4.60
N GLN A 38 27.42 33.39 5.67
CA GLN A 38 27.49 34.70 6.32
C GLN A 38 28.87 34.98 6.90
N LYS A 39 29.51 33.98 7.54
CA LYS A 39 30.88 34.10 8.05
C LYS A 39 31.83 34.49 6.91
N GLN A 40 31.76 33.80 5.78
CA GLN A 40 32.61 34.08 4.61
C GLN A 40 32.37 35.50 4.06
N ALA A 41 31.12 35.96 4.03
CA ALA A 41 30.80 37.33 3.62
C ALA A 41 31.42 38.39 4.54
N TYR A 42 31.42 38.18 5.87
CA TYR A 42 32.07 39.11 6.81
C TYR A 42 33.60 39.11 6.70
N ILE A 43 34.20 37.94 6.48
CA ILE A 43 35.65 37.83 6.24
C ILE A 43 36.03 38.57 4.95
N ALA A 44 35.24 38.44 3.89
CA ALA A 44 35.46 39.16 2.64
C ALA A 44 35.35 40.69 2.78
N GLN A 45 34.61 41.17 3.78
CA GLN A 45 34.52 42.60 4.15
C GLN A 45 35.68 43.06 5.05
N GLY A 46 36.67 42.21 5.31
CA GLY A 46 37.87 42.53 6.08
C GLY A 46 37.74 42.32 7.59
N MET A 47 36.71 41.62 8.06
CA MET A 47 36.63 41.22 9.47
C MET A 47 37.52 40.02 9.77
N ASP A 48 38.00 39.93 11.02
CA ASP A 48 38.66 38.73 11.49
C ASP A 48 37.67 37.55 11.59
N GLU A 49 38.20 36.33 11.59
CA GLU A 49 37.37 35.12 11.58
C GLU A 49 36.49 35.00 12.85
N GLU A 50 37.01 35.44 14.00
CA GLU A 50 36.31 35.37 15.28
C GLU A 50 35.12 36.34 15.31
N THR A 51 35.31 37.62 14.96
CA THR A 51 34.23 38.61 14.90
C THR A 51 33.24 38.29 13.80
N GLY A 52 33.71 37.80 12.64
CA GLY A 52 32.85 37.36 11.54
C GLY A 52 31.91 36.22 11.95
N THR A 53 32.41 35.24 12.70
CA THR A 53 31.58 34.13 13.23
C THR A 53 30.57 34.63 14.26
N PHE A 54 30.99 35.53 15.16
CA PHE A 54 30.10 36.07 16.20
C PHE A 54 28.92 36.83 15.60
N LYS A 55 29.19 37.66 14.58
CA LYS A 55 28.18 38.43 13.83
C LYS A 55 27.28 37.55 12.97
N ALA A 56 27.81 36.50 12.34
CA ALA A 56 27.01 35.54 11.60
C ALA A 56 25.96 34.88 12.52
N VAL A 57 26.38 34.39 13.70
CA VAL A 57 25.44 33.81 14.67
C VAL A 57 24.43 34.84 15.19
N GLU A 58 24.85 36.08 15.43
CA GLU A 58 23.94 37.14 15.89
C GLU A 58 22.88 37.50 14.84
N GLN A 59 23.23 37.51 13.56
CA GLN A 59 22.28 37.75 12.46
C GLN A 59 21.25 36.63 12.28
N MET A 60 21.54 35.41 12.73
CA MET A 60 20.57 34.32 12.69
C MET A 60 19.37 34.55 13.64
N GLY A 61 19.52 35.47 14.60
CA GLY A 61 18.47 35.83 15.55
C GLY A 61 18.45 34.93 16.78
N ASP A 62 17.30 34.86 17.46
CA ASP A 62 17.13 34.05 18.67
C ASP A 62 16.96 32.56 18.31
N PRO A 63 17.86 31.67 18.77
CA PRO A 63 17.80 30.23 18.47
C PRO A 63 16.51 29.57 18.97
N VAL A 64 15.90 30.08 20.05
CA VAL A 64 14.66 29.51 20.61
C VAL A 64 13.48 29.80 19.68
N MET A 65 13.39 31.03 19.18
CA MET A 65 12.36 31.43 18.22
C MET A 65 12.51 30.71 16.88
N VAL A 66 13.73 30.64 16.34
CA VAL A 66 14.03 29.89 15.09
C VAL A 66 13.69 28.41 15.26
N GLY A 67 14.15 27.78 16.36
CA GLY A 67 13.86 26.38 16.65
C GLY A 67 12.36 26.09 16.82
N THR A 68 11.60 26.99 17.45
CA THR A 68 10.14 26.85 17.60
C THR A 68 9.40 26.97 16.26
N GLN A 69 9.84 27.86 15.38
CA GLN A 69 9.29 27.99 14.03
C GLN A 69 9.58 26.74 13.17
N LEU A 70 10.80 26.21 13.27
CA LEU A 70 11.20 24.96 12.61
C LEU A 70 10.40 23.76 13.14
N ASP A 71 10.17 23.64 14.46
CA ASP A 71 9.32 22.58 15.04
C ASP A 71 7.88 22.63 14.49
N ARG A 72 7.31 23.84 14.35
CA ARG A 72 5.95 24.01 13.81
C ARG A 72 5.84 23.57 12.35
N THR A 73 6.87 23.85 11.55
CA THR A 73 6.88 23.53 10.12
C THR A 73 7.17 22.06 9.86
N HIS A 74 8.03 21.44 10.67
CA HIS A 74 8.51 20.06 10.48
C HIS A 74 7.89 19.03 11.44
N LYS A 75 6.72 19.33 12.01
CA LYS A 75 6.01 18.37 12.88
C LYS A 75 5.33 17.27 12.05
N PRO A 76 5.54 15.98 12.39
CA PRO A 76 4.78 14.90 11.77
C PRO A 76 3.30 15.02 12.13
N LYS A 77 2.42 15.18 11.14
CA LYS A 77 0.98 15.34 11.35
C LYS A 77 0.27 14.00 11.12
N PRO A 78 -0.49 13.48 12.10
CA PRO A 78 -1.30 12.29 11.88
C PRO A 78 -2.44 12.61 10.90
N GLU A 79 -2.68 11.70 9.95
CA GLU A 79 -3.83 11.78 9.05
C GLU A 79 -5.10 11.25 9.72
N TRP A 80 -5.70 12.09 10.58
CA TRP A 80 -6.91 11.75 11.35
C TRP A 80 -8.06 11.20 10.50
N SER A 81 -8.20 11.69 9.26
CA SER A 81 -9.25 11.20 8.35
C SER A 81 -9.16 9.69 8.12
N MET A 82 -7.96 9.14 7.93
CA MET A 82 -7.77 7.71 7.72
C MET A 82 -7.99 6.91 9.01
N ILE A 83 -7.53 7.43 10.15
CA ILE A 83 -7.73 6.79 11.46
C ILE A 83 -9.22 6.67 11.78
N VAL A 84 -9.98 7.75 11.57
CA VAL A 84 -11.44 7.76 11.80
C VAL A 84 -12.14 6.78 10.86
N LEU A 85 -11.78 6.75 9.57
CA LEU A 85 -12.38 5.80 8.62
C LEU A 85 -12.05 4.35 8.97
N THR A 86 -10.81 4.05 9.35
CA THR A 86 -10.41 2.72 9.86
C THR A 86 -11.21 2.32 11.09
N LEU A 87 -11.40 3.24 12.05
CA LEU A 87 -12.20 2.99 13.25
C LEU A 87 -13.67 2.70 12.89
N LEU A 88 -14.26 3.50 12.00
CA LEU A 88 -15.65 3.29 11.54
C LEU A 88 -15.83 1.93 10.86
N LEU A 89 -14.88 1.52 10.01
CA LEU A 89 -14.90 0.19 9.37
C LEU A 89 -14.83 -0.94 10.41
N LEU A 90 -13.95 -0.83 11.41
CA LEU A 90 -13.85 -1.83 12.48
C LEU A 90 -15.10 -1.91 13.34
N LEU A 91 -15.67 -0.76 13.70
CA LEU A 91 -16.91 -0.70 14.46
C LEU A 91 -18.06 -1.33 13.68
N THR A 92 -18.12 -1.06 12.36
CA THR A 92 -19.12 -1.66 11.46
C THR A 92 -18.99 -3.17 11.43
N GLY A 93 -17.78 -3.71 11.21
CA GLY A 93 -17.52 -5.16 11.22
C GLY A 93 -17.85 -5.80 12.56
N THR A 94 -17.45 -5.17 13.67
CA THR A 94 -17.73 -5.65 15.03
C THR A 94 -19.22 -5.66 15.34
N PHE A 95 -19.95 -4.62 14.92
CA PHE A 95 -21.40 -4.50 15.08
C PHE A 95 -22.14 -5.60 14.30
N ILE A 96 -21.75 -5.84 13.05
CA ILE A 96 -22.34 -6.91 12.25
C ILE A 96 -22.07 -8.27 12.90
N ARG A 97 -20.85 -8.49 13.40
CA ARG A 97 -20.48 -9.75 14.07
C ARG A 97 -21.26 -9.96 15.37
N LEU A 98 -21.46 -8.92 16.17
CA LEU A 98 -22.27 -9.00 17.39
C LEU A 98 -23.69 -9.50 17.07
N TYR A 99 -24.22 -9.07 15.92
CA TYR A 99 -25.54 -9.47 15.47
C TYR A 99 -25.56 -10.91 14.90
N THR A 100 -24.54 -11.35 14.18
CA THR A 100 -24.50 -12.70 13.58
C THR A 100 -24.06 -13.80 14.54
N ALA A 101 -23.23 -13.49 15.54
CA ALA A 101 -22.65 -14.45 16.47
C ALA A 101 -23.68 -15.35 17.20
N PRO A 102 -24.83 -14.88 17.68
CA PRO A 102 -25.81 -15.75 18.34
C PRO A 102 -26.50 -16.76 17.40
N ARG A 103 -26.36 -16.59 16.08
CA ARG A 103 -27.04 -17.39 15.06
C ARG A 103 -26.15 -18.48 14.45
N GLU A 104 -24.87 -18.52 14.84
CA GLU A 104 -23.91 -19.51 14.37
C GLU A 104 -23.51 -20.47 15.50
N THR A 105 -23.23 -21.71 15.11
CA THR A 105 -22.56 -22.68 15.98
C THR A 105 -21.22 -22.12 16.44
N ASN A 106 -20.97 -22.07 17.76
CA ASN A 106 -19.79 -21.46 18.38
C ASN A 106 -19.60 -19.96 18.07
N GLY A 107 -20.65 -19.25 17.64
CA GLY A 107 -20.51 -17.88 17.15
C GLY A 107 -20.04 -16.88 18.21
N LEU A 108 -20.36 -17.09 19.50
CA LEU A 108 -19.87 -16.30 20.63
C LEU A 108 -18.36 -16.47 20.85
N GLU A 109 -17.84 -17.69 20.84
CA GLU A 109 -16.40 -17.97 20.95
C GLU A 109 -15.64 -17.29 19.80
N LEU A 110 -16.16 -17.45 18.59
CA LEU A 110 -15.63 -16.83 17.38
C LEU A 110 -15.68 -15.29 17.43
N PHE A 111 -16.68 -14.70 18.09
CA PHE A 111 -16.77 -13.26 18.34
C PHE A 111 -15.69 -12.79 19.33
N TYR A 112 -15.51 -13.47 20.46
CA TYR A 112 -14.44 -13.15 21.41
C TYR A 112 -13.06 -13.28 20.78
N ARG A 113 -12.85 -14.31 19.95
CA ARG A 113 -11.63 -14.46 19.15
C ARG A 113 -11.43 -13.25 18.24
N GLN A 114 -12.45 -12.83 17.47
CA GLN A 114 -12.34 -11.65 16.62
C GLN A 114 -12.01 -10.37 17.42
N LEU A 115 -12.60 -10.19 18.61
CA LEU A 115 -12.30 -9.05 19.48
C LEU A 115 -10.84 -9.05 19.93
N LEU A 116 -10.31 -10.20 20.37
CA LEU A 116 -8.89 -10.35 20.72
C LEU A 116 -7.99 -9.98 19.55
N PHE A 117 -8.25 -10.52 18.36
CA PHE A 117 -7.47 -10.21 17.16
C PHE A 117 -7.60 -8.74 16.73
N THR A 118 -8.72 -8.09 17.03
CA THR A 118 -8.90 -6.64 16.81
C THR A 118 -8.00 -5.84 17.74
N VAL A 119 -7.94 -6.18 19.03
CA VAL A 119 -7.04 -5.53 20.00
C VAL A 119 -5.57 -5.74 19.62
N VAL A 120 -5.18 -6.97 19.30
CA VAL A 120 -3.83 -7.29 18.82
C VAL A 120 -3.52 -6.55 17.53
N GLY A 121 -4.47 -6.48 16.61
CA GLY A 121 -4.38 -5.74 15.35
C GLY A 121 -4.17 -4.24 15.56
N ILE A 122 -4.88 -3.61 16.49
CA ILE A 122 -4.68 -2.19 16.85
C ILE A 122 -3.26 -1.98 17.41
N GLY A 123 -2.76 -2.90 18.24
CA GLY A 123 -1.38 -2.89 18.72
C GLY A 123 -0.38 -2.96 17.58
N LEU A 124 -0.58 -3.87 16.63
CA LEU A 124 0.27 -4.06 15.45
C LEU A 124 0.22 -2.85 14.49
N MET A 125 -0.97 -2.29 14.24
CA MET A 125 -1.15 -1.05 13.49
C MET A 125 -0.38 0.10 14.13
N THR A 126 -0.45 0.24 15.46
CA THR A 126 0.25 1.28 16.21
C THR A 126 1.77 1.09 16.15
N LEU A 127 2.25 -0.15 16.21
CA LEU A 127 3.66 -0.48 16.03
C LEU A 127 4.14 -0.06 14.63
N CYS A 128 3.46 -0.54 13.57
CA CYS A 128 3.78 -0.21 12.19
C CYS A 128 3.67 1.30 11.90
N TYR A 129 2.72 2.01 12.53
CA TYR A 129 2.59 3.47 12.45
C TYR A 129 3.81 4.20 13.05
N LYS A 130 4.38 3.67 14.13
CA LYS A 130 5.55 4.26 14.79
C LYS A 130 6.84 3.99 14.02
N VAL A 131 6.98 2.80 13.45
CA VAL A 131 8.11 2.40 12.61
C VAL A 131 8.19 3.29 11.37
N ASP A 132 9.40 3.74 11.01
CA ASP A 132 9.57 4.55 9.82
C ASP A 132 9.37 3.72 8.57
N PHE A 133 8.58 4.22 7.62
CA PHE A 133 8.36 3.51 6.37
C PHE A 133 9.63 3.51 5.49
N THR A 134 10.61 4.40 5.75
CA THR A 134 11.90 4.44 5.02
C THR A 134 12.68 3.13 5.11
N ILE A 135 12.48 2.36 6.19
CA ILE A 135 13.04 1.01 6.41
C ILE A 135 12.65 0.05 5.28
N LEU A 136 11.47 0.23 4.66
CA LEU A 136 11.05 -0.56 3.50
C LEU A 136 11.93 -0.31 2.28
N GLY A 137 12.51 0.88 2.14
CA GLY A 137 13.46 1.20 1.07
C GLY A 137 14.90 0.80 1.40
N GLU A 138 15.33 1.00 2.65
CA GLU A 138 16.72 0.75 3.07
C GLU A 138 17.02 -0.75 3.23
N TYR A 139 16.12 -1.49 3.89
CA TYR A 139 16.26 -2.92 4.16
C TYR A 139 15.35 -3.77 3.27
N SER A 140 15.01 -3.27 2.08
CA SER A 140 13.98 -3.82 1.20
C SER A 140 14.15 -5.32 0.94
N SER A 141 15.37 -5.74 0.59
CA SER A 141 15.66 -7.14 0.25
C SER A 141 15.58 -8.06 1.46
N ILE A 142 16.10 -7.63 2.61
CA ILE A 142 16.07 -8.42 3.85
C ILE A 142 14.63 -8.66 4.28
N LEU A 143 13.81 -7.61 4.31
CA LEU A 143 12.39 -7.72 4.66
C LEU A 143 11.60 -8.57 3.67
N PHE A 144 11.92 -8.46 2.38
CA PHE A 144 11.31 -9.27 1.32
C PHE A 144 11.57 -10.77 1.50
N PHE A 145 12.84 -11.16 1.67
CA PHE A 145 13.20 -12.56 1.88
C PHE A 145 12.77 -13.07 3.26
N ALA A 146 12.76 -12.22 4.29
CA ALA A 146 12.23 -12.59 5.60
C ALA A 146 10.73 -12.92 5.52
N LEU A 147 9.93 -12.12 4.81
CA LEU A 147 8.51 -12.44 4.60
C LEU A 147 8.34 -13.74 3.80
N ALA A 148 9.12 -13.94 2.73
CA ALA A 148 9.09 -15.17 1.96
C ALA A 148 9.42 -16.40 2.84
N ALA A 149 10.45 -16.30 3.68
CA ALA A 149 10.84 -17.36 4.61
C ALA A 149 9.75 -17.64 5.66
N ILE A 150 9.10 -16.60 6.20
CA ILE A 150 7.96 -16.76 7.11
C ILE A 150 6.82 -17.51 6.43
N ILE A 151 6.49 -17.17 5.18
CA ILE A 151 5.42 -17.83 4.43
C ILE A 151 5.76 -19.31 4.17
N VAL A 152 6.99 -19.60 3.76
CA VAL A 152 7.45 -20.99 3.58
C VAL A 152 7.40 -21.75 4.91
N LEU A 153 7.84 -21.13 6.02
CA LEU A 153 7.75 -21.75 7.35
C LEU A 153 6.30 -22.04 7.74
N LEU A 154 5.37 -21.11 7.48
CA LEU A 154 3.94 -21.33 7.73
C LEU A 154 3.40 -22.50 6.90
N MET A 155 3.85 -22.67 5.66
CA MET A 155 3.46 -23.81 4.82
C MET A 155 4.02 -25.15 5.34
N LEU A 156 5.19 -25.14 5.98
CA LEU A 156 5.81 -26.35 6.53
C LEU A 156 5.22 -26.75 7.89
N VAL A 157 4.86 -25.77 8.72
CA VAL A 157 4.39 -26.00 10.09
C VAL A 157 2.87 -26.22 10.15
N ILE A 158 2.10 -25.49 9.33
CA ILE A 158 0.65 -25.50 9.38
C ILE A 158 0.10 -26.36 8.25
N ASN A 159 -0.63 -27.41 8.62
CA ASN A 159 -1.30 -28.27 7.66
C ASN A 159 -2.35 -27.50 6.84
N PRO A 160 -2.50 -27.83 5.55
CA PRO A 160 -3.51 -27.22 4.71
C PRO A 160 -4.92 -27.61 5.19
N VAL A 161 -5.84 -26.65 5.17
CA VAL A 161 -7.28 -26.89 5.41
C VAL A 161 -7.93 -26.99 4.03
N ASP A 162 -8.64 -28.09 3.76
CA ASP A 162 -9.23 -28.40 2.45
C ASP A 162 -8.23 -28.30 1.29
N GLY A 163 -6.98 -28.73 1.53
CA GLY A 163 -5.90 -28.68 0.54
C GLY A 163 -5.35 -27.28 0.26
N ARG A 164 -5.70 -26.27 1.08
CA ARG A 164 -5.22 -24.88 0.95
C ARG A 164 -4.48 -24.40 2.18
N PHE A 165 -3.36 -23.72 1.96
CA PHE A 165 -2.58 -23.05 3.02
C PHE A 165 -3.18 -21.67 3.34
N ILE A 166 -4.39 -21.65 3.90
CA ILE A 166 -5.16 -20.42 4.15
C ILE A 166 -4.35 -19.40 4.96
N TYR A 167 -3.65 -19.83 6.00
CA TYR A 167 -2.83 -18.96 6.86
C TYR A 167 -1.59 -18.38 6.17
N ALA A 168 -1.00 -19.11 5.21
CA ALA A 168 0.14 -18.65 4.43
C ALA A 168 -0.28 -17.72 3.27
N SER A 169 -1.56 -17.75 2.89
CA SER A 169 -2.08 -16.95 1.78
C SER A 169 -2.15 -15.46 2.09
N TYR A 170 -2.57 -15.06 3.30
CA TYR A 170 -2.79 -13.64 3.62
C TYR A 170 -1.52 -12.80 3.73
N PRO A 171 -0.40 -13.29 4.33
CA PRO A 171 0.85 -12.54 4.35
C PRO A 171 1.39 -12.20 2.95
N LEU A 172 0.98 -12.93 1.90
CA LEU A 172 1.31 -12.57 0.52
C LEU A 172 0.88 -11.13 0.16
N LEU A 173 -0.17 -10.62 0.79
CA LEU A 173 -0.69 -9.26 0.55
C LEU A 173 0.24 -8.15 1.07
N LEU A 174 1.29 -8.48 1.82
CA LEU A 174 2.34 -7.53 2.22
C LEU A 174 3.41 -7.35 1.13
N PHE A 175 3.51 -8.28 0.16
CA PHE A 175 4.52 -8.21 -0.89
C PHE A 175 4.44 -6.94 -1.76
N PRO A 176 3.26 -6.41 -2.15
CA PRO A 176 3.21 -5.15 -2.90
C PRO A 176 3.94 -4.00 -2.19
N ALA A 177 3.75 -3.86 -0.87
CA ALA A 177 4.40 -2.81 -0.08
C ALA A 177 5.93 -3.01 0.00
N LEU A 178 6.39 -4.26 0.18
CA LEU A 178 7.81 -4.59 0.19
C LEU A 178 8.46 -4.42 -1.20
N PHE A 179 7.72 -4.78 -2.24
CA PHE A 179 8.17 -4.63 -3.61
C PHE A 179 8.34 -3.17 -4.01
N ALA A 180 7.46 -2.28 -3.56
CA ALA A 180 7.67 -0.84 -3.70
C ALA A 180 9.03 -0.39 -3.13
N GLY A 181 9.42 -0.95 -1.99
CA GLY A 181 10.75 -0.76 -1.39
C GLY A 181 11.89 -1.30 -2.26
N VAL A 182 11.74 -2.52 -2.80
CA VAL A 182 12.74 -3.13 -3.71
C VAL A 182 12.90 -2.34 -5.00
N VAL A 183 11.79 -1.91 -5.61
CA VAL A 183 11.81 -1.07 -6.81
C VAL A 183 12.53 0.24 -6.52
N TYR A 184 12.31 0.82 -5.34
CA TYR A 184 13.02 2.03 -4.92
C TYR A 184 14.52 1.79 -4.70
N SER A 185 14.93 0.71 -4.03
CA SER A 185 16.36 0.40 -3.79
C SER A 185 17.12 0.06 -5.07
N MET A 186 16.43 -0.46 -6.09
CA MET A 186 16.98 -0.70 -7.43
C MET A 186 17.00 0.55 -8.33
N SER A 187 16.62 1.72 -7.80
CA SER A 187 16.74 3.00 -8.51
C SER A 187 18.18 3.22 -9.00
N ASN A 188 18.34 3.99 -10.08
CA ASN A 188 19.62 4.31 -10.72
C ASN A 188 20.28 3.14 -11.47
N ARG A 189 19.75 1.92 -11.40
CA ARG A 189 20.14 0.84 -12.32
C ARG A 189 19.48 1.05 -13.69
N GLY A 190 20.16 0.61 -14.75
CA GLY A 190 19.61 0.62 -16.12
C GLY A 190 18.57 -0.50 -16.29
N TYR A 191 18.56 -1.16 -17.45
CA TYR A 191 17.65 -2.29 -17.70
C TYR A 191 17.83 -3.45 -16.71
N SER A 192 19.04 -3.61 -16.16
CA SER A 192 19.33 -4.57 -15.10
C SER A 192 18.47 -4.36 -13.85
N GLY A 193 18.13 -3.11 -13.50
CA GLY A 193 17.23 -2.81 -12.38
C GLY A 193 15.82 -3.34 -12.61
N VAL A 194 15.29 -3.14 -13.81
CA VAL A 194 13.94 -3.60 -14.19
C VAL A 194 13.89 -5.13 -14.22
N ILE A 195 14.91 -5.78 -14.81
CA ILE A 195 15.00 -7.25 -14.85
C ILE A 195 15.11 -7.83 -13.43
N LEU A 196 15.91 -7.22 -12.55
CA LEU A 196 16.00 -7.64 -11.15
C LEU A 196 14.65 -7.51 -10.44
N CYS A 197 13.89 -6.44 -10.67
CA CYS A 197 12.54 -6.32 -10.13
C CYS A 197 11.62 -7.46 -10.63
N GLY A 198 11.76 -7.86 -11.90
CA GLY A 198 11.09 -9.03 -12.46
C GLY A 198 11.50 -10.34 -11.76
N ILE A 199 12.77 -10.51 -11.44
CA ILE A 199 13.27 -11.68 -10.67
C ILE A 199 12.69 -11.67 -9.25
N TYR A 200 12.63 -10.52 -8.57
CA TYR A 200 11.99 -10.45 -7.25
C TYR A 200 10.50 -10.81 -7.31
N PHE A 201 9.80 -10.47 -8.40
CA PHE A 201 8.39 -10.83 -8.58
C PHE A 201 8.14 -12.34 -8.72
N THR A 202 9.11 -13.11 -9.23
CA THR A 202 8.92 -14.56 -9.41
C THR A 202 8.71 -15.29 -8.08
N ILE A 203 9.30 -14.79 -6.99
CA ILE A 203 9.18 -15.40 -5.65
C ILE A 203 7.71 -15.41 -5.16
N PRO A 204 7.03 -14.27 -4.98
CA PRO A 204 5.63 -14.24 -4.54
C PRO A 204 4.69 -14.83 -5.59
N LEU A 205 5.05 -14.77 -6.89
CA LEU A 205 4.30 -15.47 -7.93
C LEU A 205 4.32 -16.98 -7.68
N ILE A 206 5.49 -17.59 -7.51
CA ILE A 206 5.64 -19.02 -7.20
C ILE A 206 4.92 -19.38 -5.90
N LEU A 207 5.11 -18.62 -4.82
CA LEU A 207 4.44 -18.86 -3.54
C LEU A 207 2.90 -18.82 -3.70
N SER A 208 2.37 -17.86 -4.46
CA SER A 208 0.92 -17.77 -4.69
C SER A 208 0.35 -18.94 -5.50
N LEU A 209 1.14 -19.50 -6.43
CA LEU A 209 0.78 -20.67 -7.21
C LEU A 209 0.84 -21.97 -6.39
N LEU A 210 1.77 -22.05 -5.42
CA LEU A 210 1.87 -23.17 -4.48
C LEU A 210 0.76 -23.17 -3.40
N ILE A 211 0.18 -22.01 -3.08
CA ILE A 211 -0.94 -21.83 -2.12
C ILE A 211 -2.32 -21.92 -2.82
N PRO A 212 -2.38 -22.55 -4.00
CA PRO A 212 -3.31 -22.30 -5.12
C PRO A 212 -4.39 -21.21 -4.89
N ASN A 213 -3.99 -19.93 -4.83
CA ASN A 213 -4.93 -18.81 -4.69
C ASN A 213 -4.84 -17.81 -5.86
N ILE A 214 -5.66 -18.07 -6.89
CA ILE A 214 -5.68 -17.28 -8.14
C ILE A 214 -6.03 -15.80 -7.89
N THR A 215 -6.90 -15.51 -6.93
CA THR A 215 -7.30 -14.12 -6.60
C THR A 215 -6.09 -13.31 -6.12
N ILE A 216 -5.28 -13.89 -5.23
CA ILE A 216 -4.07 -13.24 -4.73
C ILE A 216 -3.03 -13.12 -5.85
N THR A 217 -2.83 -14.17 -6.65
CA THR A 217 -1.92 -14.12 -7.82
C THR A 217 -2.27 -12.97 -8.76
N LEU A 218 -3.55 -12.79 -9.07
CA LEU A 218 -4.02 -11.69 -9.92
C LEU A 218 -3.73 -10.33 -9.27
N PHE A 219 -4.08 -10.14 -8.01
CA PHE A 219 -3.90 -8.86 -7.31
C PHE A 219 -2.42 -8.50 -7.13
N LEU A 220 -1.56 -9.47 -6.86
CA LEU A 220 -0.11 -9.30 -6.84
C LEU A 220 0.39 -8.85 -8.21
N THR A 221 0.04 -9.58 -9.27
CA THR A 221 0.49 -9.26 -10.63
C THR A 221 0.08 -7.84 -11.03
N LEU A 222 -1.19 -7.47 -10.81
CA LEU A 222 -1.67 -6.13 -11.12
C LEU A 222 -0.97 -5.05 -10.29
N SER A 223 -0.78 -5.28 -8.99
CA SER A 223 -0.07 -4.32 -8.12
C SER A 223 1.36 -4.09 -8.58
N TYR A 224 2.07 -5.17 -8.94
CA TYR A 224 3.45 -5.10 -9.42
C TYR A 224 3.57 -4.32 -10.73
N LEU A 225 2.65 -4.53 -11.68
CA LEU A 225 2.59 -3.78 -12.93
C LEU A 225 2.41 -2.28 -12.68
N VAL A 226 1.49 -1.90 -11.79
CA VAL A 226 1.24 -0.49 -11.47
C VAL A 226 2.45 0.14 -10.79
N ILE A 227 3.05 -0.51 -9.80
CA ILE A 227 4.24 -0.02 -9.07
C ILE A 227 5.41 0.19 -10.04
N LEU A 228 5.71 -0.79 -10.90
CA LEU A 228 6.80 -0.67 -11.89
C LEU A 228 6.51 0.43 -12.90
N THR A 229 5.26 0.54 -13.37
CA THR A 229 4.86 1.60 -14.31
C THR A 229 5.08 2.98 -13.70
N ILE A 230 4.66 3.20 -12.45
CA ILE A 230 4.89 4.46 -11.73
C ILE A 230 6.39 4.74 -11.58
N ALA A 231 7.19 3.74 -11.21
CA ALA A 231 8.64 3.90 -11.05
C ALA A 231 9.36 4.26 -12.37
N ILE A 232 8.96 3.66 -13.50
CA ILE A 232 9.49 3.96 -14.84
C ILE A 232 9.07 5.37 -15.28
N GLN A 233 7.80 5.74 -15.06
CA GLN A 233 7.30 7.09 -15.39
C GLN A 233 7.98 8.18 -14.58
N LYS A 234 8.31 7.91 -13.30
CA LYS A 234 9.10 8.79 -12.43
C LYS A 234 10.61 8.76 -12.72
N LYS A 235 11.04 8.19 -13.85
CA LYS A 235 12.44 8.12 -14.33
C LYS A 235 13.42 7.58 -13.28
N ARG A 236 13.00 6.61 -12.46
CA ARG A 236 13.86 6.02 -11.42
C ARG A 236 14.93 5.08 -11.97
N PHE A 237 14.73 4.57 -13.19
CA PHE A 237 15.68 3.72 -13.90
C PHE A 237 16.34 4.53 -15.03
N LYS A 238 17.65 4.31 -15.24
CA LYS A 238 18.43 4.96 -16.33
C LYS A 238 18.18 4.24 -17.67
N VAL A 239 16.93 4.29 -18.14
CA VAL A 239 16.46 3.54 -19.32
C VAL A 239 15.51 4.39 -20.16
N ASN A 240 15.32 3.99 -21.43
CA ASN A 240 14.25 4.55 -22.24
C ASN A 240 12.90 3.98 -21.75
N GLN A 241 11.95 4.88 -21.45
CA GLN A 241 10.66 4.52 -20.87
C GLN A 241 9.87 3.53 -21.73
N HIS A 242 9.86 3.70 -23.04
CA HIS A 242 9.09 2.82 -23.94
C HIS A 242 9.61 1.38 -23.93
N HIS A 243 10.93 1.21 -24.03
CA HIS A 243 11.57 -0.11 -24.01
C HIS A 243 11.45 -0.78 -22.65
N ALA A 244 11.55 0.00 -21.56
CA ALA A 244 11.36 -0.52 -20.20
C ALA A 244 9.91 -0.99 -19.98
N LEU A 245 8.92 -0.25 -20.50
CA LEU A 245 7.52 -0.68 -20.44
C LEU A 245 7.29 -1.94 -21.28
N LEU A 246 7.84 -2.02 -22.51
CA LEU A 246 7.75 -3.23 -23.32
C LEU A 246 8.32 -4.45 -22.58
N LEU A 247 9.47 -4.29 -21.92
CA LEU A 247 10.10 -5.36 -21.13
C LEU A 247 9.20 -5.88 -19.99
N VAL A 248 8.36 -5.02 -19.41
CA VAL A 248 7.42 -5.39 -18.34
C VAL A 248 6.11 -5.97 -18.89
N TYR A 249 5.53 -5.34 -19.91
CA TYR A 249 4.20 -5.71 -20.41
C TYR A 249 4.22 -6.90 -21.38
N VAL A 250 5.28 -7.12 -22.14
CA VAL A 250 5.36 -8.26 -23.08
C VAL A 250 5.26 -9.61 -22.36
N PRO A 251 6.07 -9.91 -21.31
CA PRO A 251 5.93 -11.16 -20.56
C PRO A 251 4.56 -11.33 -19.92
N PHE A 252 3.97 -10.23 -19.43
CA PHE A 252 2.63 -10.24 -18.85
C PHE A 252 1.56 -10.59 -19.89
N ILE A 253 1.60 -9.98 -21.08
CA ILE A 253 0.64 -10.25 -22.16
C ILE A 253 0.78 -11.71 -22.62
N ILE A 254 2.00 -12.22 -22.77
CA ILE A 254 2.24 -13.62 -23.13
C ILE A 254 1.64 -14.55 -22.06
N SER A 255 1.94 -14.30 -20.78
CA SER A 255 1.39 -15.09 -19.66
C SER A 255 -0.15 -15.05 -19.63
N PHE A 256 -0.74 -13.88 -19.89
CA PHE A 256 -2.18 -13.70 -19.95
C PHE A 256 -2.81 -14.45 -21.12
N VAL A 257 -2.22 -14.40 -22.32
CA VAL A 257 -2.70 -15.15 -23.49
C VAL A 257 -2.63 -16.65 -23.23
N VAL A 258 -1.53 -17.15 -22.65
CA VAL A 258 -1.40 -18.56 -22.26
C VAL A 258 -2.46 -18.94 -21.23
N ALA A 259 -2.70 -18.10 -20.23
CA ALA A 259 -3.77 -18.33 -19.26
C ALA A 259 -5.17 -18.36 -19.91
N MET A 260 -5.41 -17.53 -20.93
CA MET A 260 -6.67 -17.52 -21.69
C MET A 260 -6.85 -18.73 -22.59
N THR A 261 -5.77 -19.31 -23.15
CA THR A 261 -5.86 -20.58 -23.88
C THR A 261 -6.26 -21.77 -23.00
N ASN A 262 -6.17 -21.62 -21.67
CA ASN A 262 -6.66 -22.64 -20.75
C ASN A 262 -8.20 -22.65 -20.74
N ASN A 263 -8.79 -23.76 -21.20
CA ASN A 263 -10.24 -23.94 -21.27
C ASN A 263 -10.95 -23.67 -19.92
N ASN A 264 -10.26 -23.87 -18.79
CA ASN A 264 -10.81 -23.61 -17.46
C ASN A 264 -11.10 -22.13 -17.19
N LEU A 265 -10.25 -21.21 -17.67
CA LEU A 265 -10.44 -19.78 -17.42
C LEU A 265 -11.58 -19.22 -18.27
N ILE A 266 -11.63 -19.59 -19.56
CA ILE A 266 -12.74 -19.22 -20.46
C ILE A 266 -14.07 -19.78 -19.92
N TYR A 267 -14.08 -21.04 -19.49
CA TYR A 267 -15.28 -21.65 -18.88
C TYR A 267 -15.75 -20.89 -17.64
N ARG A 268 -14.83 -20.52 -16.74
CA ARG A 268 -15.15 -19.70 -15.55
C ARG A 268 -15.67 -18.32 -15.92
N LEU A 269 -15.05 -17.63 -16.89
CA LEU A 269 -15.53 -16.33 -17.37
C LEU A 269 -16.96 -16.41 -17.92
N LYS A 270 -17.28 -17.47 -18.68
CA LYS A 270 -18.64 -17.69 -19.20
C LYS A 270 -19.66 -17.87 -18.07
N ILE A 271 -19.31 -18.66 -17.06
CA ILE A 271 -20.18 -18.94 -15.89
C ILE A 271 -20.35 -17.72 -15.00
N VAL A 272 -19.35 -16.84 -14.90
CA VAL A 272 -19.49 -15.59 -14.14
C VAL A 272 -20.62 -14.75 -14.67
N PHE A 273 -20.77 -14.62 -15.98
CA PHE A 273 -21.87 -13.85 -16.56
C PHE A 273 -23.18 -14.66 -16.57
N THR A 274 -23.10 -15.96 -16.80
CA THR A 274 -24.26 -16.87 -16.87
C THR A 274 -24.11 -18.05 -15.91
N PRO A 275 -24.30 -17.84 -14.60
CA PRO A 275 -24.09 -18.89 -13.60
C PRO A 275 -25.09 -20.05 -13.74
N SER A 276 -26.24 -19.81 -14.38
CA SER A 276 -27.25 -20.83 -14.68
C SER A 276 -26.78 -21.94 -15.62
N LEU A 277 -25.64 -21.76 -16.30
CA LEU A 277 -25.02 -22.82 -17.13
C LEU A 277 -24.45 -23.97 -16.29
N ALA A 278 -24.14 -23.74 -15.02
CA ALA A 278 -23.60 -24.75 -14.12
C ALA A 278 -24.22 -24.62 -12.71
N PRO A 279 -25.55 -24.83 -12.57
CA PRO A 279 -26.29 -24.46 -11.37
C PRO A 279 -25.90 -25.29 -10.15
N MET A 280 -25.47 -26.54 -10.33
CA MET A 280 -25.02 -27.44 -9.26
C MET A 280 -23.48 -27.53 -9.17
N GLY A 281 -22.76 -26.70 -9.90
CA GLY A 281 -21.30 -26.73 -9.98
C GLY A 281 -20.67 -25.38 -9.62
N VAL A 282 -19.67 -24.97 -10.38
CA VAL A 282 -18.95 -23.69 -10.17
C VAL A 282 -19.83 -22.45 -10.27
N GLY A 283 -21.03 -22.55 -10.86
CA GLY A 283 -22.02 -21.46 -10.94
C GLY A 283 -22.99 -21.40 -9.76
N TYR A 284 -23.00 -22.39 -8.86
CA TYR A 284 -23.95 -22.50 -7.75
C TYR A 284 -23.96 -21.23 -6.89
N MET A 285 -22.78 -20.84 -6.35
CA MET A 285 -22.68 -19.66 -5.47
C MET A 285 -23.09 -18.37 -6.18
N GLY A 286 -22.77 -18.22 -7.46
CA GLY A 286 -23.21 -17.07 -8.27
C GLY A 286 -24.73 -17.01 -8.43
N ASN A 287 -25.38 -18.14 -8.73
CA ASN A 287 -26.84 -18.20 -8.87
C ASN A 287 -27.56 -17.89 -7.56
N ILE A 288 -27.13 -18.52 -6.47
CA ILE A 288 -27.73 -18.33 -5.15
C ILE A 288 -27.59 -16.87 -4.70
N THR A 289 -26.39 -16.30 -4.82
CA THR A 289 -26.13 -14.90 -4.47
C THR A 289 -27.02 -13.96 -5.29
N ARG A 290 -27.11 -14.15 -6.61
CA ARG A 290 -28.00 -13.34 -7.47
C ARG A 290 -29.47 -13.48 -7.10
N GLY A 291 -29.91 -14.70 -6.78
CA GLY A 291 -31.27 -14.97 -6.34
C GLY A 291 -31.61 -14.22 -5.04
N ILE A 292 -30.71 -14.26 -4.07
CA ILE A 292 -30.85 -13.54 -2.79
C ILE A 292 -30.87 -12.03 -3.01
N MET A 293 -29.96 -11.50 -3.84
CA MET A 293 -29.90 -10.07 -4.15
C MET A 293 -31.16 -9.59 -4.90
N LYS A 294 -31.75 -10.43 -5.77
CA LYS A 294 -33.01 -10.13 -6.46
C LYS A 294 -34.22 -10.11 -5.51
N GLY A 295 -34.22 -10.97 -4.50
CA GLY A 295 -35.26 -11.02 -3.47
C GLY A 295 -35.12 -9.99 -2.36
N ALA A 296 -34.03 -9.21 -2.35
CA ALA A 296 -33.76 -8.22 -1.31
C ALA A 296 -34.67 -6.99 -1.42
N ARG A 297 -35.08 -6.47 -0.26
CA ARG A 297 -35.89 -5.24 -0.15
C ARG A 297 -34.99 -4.01 0.00
N LEU A 298 -35.57 -2.82 -0.13
CA LEU A 298 -34.84 -1.58 0.14
C LEU A 298 -34.41 -1.49 1.61
N ILE A 299 -35.34 -1.82 2.52
CA ILE A 299 -35.13 -1.91 3.98
C ILE A 299 -35.76 -3.19 4.49
N GLY A 300 -35.07 -3.86 5.42
CA GLY A 300 -35.55 -5.04 6.12
C GLY A 300 -35.25 -6.35 5.38
N GLN A 301 -35.86 -7.43 5.87
CA GLN A 301 -35.54 -8.78 5.41
C GLN A 301 -36.10 -9.07 4.00
N GLY A 302 -35.25 -9.57 3.12
CA GLY A 302 -35.57 -10.03 1.77
C GLY A 302 -36.24 -11.40 1.74
N ALA A 303 -36.74 -11.76 0.57
CA ALA A 303 -37.23 -13.11 0.28
C ALA A 303 -36.10 -13.97 -0.29
N LEU A 304 -36.08 -15.24 0.10
CA LEU A 304 -35.24 -16.24 -0.56
C LEU A 304 -35.86 -16.68 -1.89
N PRO A 305 -35.05 -17.17 -2.84
CA PRO A 305 -35.53 -17.83 -4.05
C PRO A 305 -36.56 -18.92 -3.74
N GLU A 306 -37.55 -19.12 -4.63
CA GLU A 306 -38.66 -20.07 -4.44
C GLU A 306 -38.20 -21.49 -4.09
N ASN A 307 -37.12 -21.95 -4.74
CA ASN A 307 -36.52 -23.27 -4.51
C ASN A 307 -35.80 -23.41 -3.16
N LEU A 308 -35.69 -22.34 -2.37
CA LEU A 308 -35.02 -22.29 -1.06
C LEU A 308 -35.95 -21.72 0.02
N GLN A 309 -37.24 -21.57 -0.26
CA GLN A 309 -38.23 -21.15 0.72
C GLN A 309 -38.30 -22.17 1.87
N GLY A 310 -38.35 -21.68 3.11
CA GLY A 310 -38.33 -22.50 4.32
C GLY A 310 -36.94 -22.74 4.91
N LEU A 311 -35.87 -22.42 4.17
CA LEU A 311 -34.50 -22.38 4.71
C LEU A 311 -34.17 -21.00 5.26
N THR A 312 -33.15 -20.95 6.13
CA THR A 312 -32.53 -19.70 6.57
C THR A 312 -31.34 -19.35 5.67
N VAL A 313 -30.98 -18.07 5.57
CA VAL A 313 -29.84 -17.65 4.73
C VAL A 313 -28.55 -18.23 5.23
N GLU A 314 -28.45 -18.40 6.54
CA GLU A 314 -27.34 -19.02 7.24
C GLU A 314 -27.13 -20.50 6.85
N GLN A 315 -28.19 -21.19 6.41
CA GLN A 315 -28.10 -22.57 5.89
C GLN A 315 -27.76 -22.61 4.39
N VAL A 316 -28.06 -21.55 3.65
CA VAL A 316 -27.92 -21.49 2.19
C VAL A 316 -26.54 -20.94 1.78
N LEU A 317 -26.09 -19.87 2.44
CA LEU A 317 -24.80 -19.26 2.18
C LEU A 317 -23.79 -19.76 3.22
N PRO A 318 -22.72 -20.45 2.82
CA PRO A 318 -21.63 -20.73 3.74
C PRO A 318 -20.91 -19.42 4.08
N LEU A 319 -20.22 -19.39 5.23
CA LEU A 319 -19.28 -18.30 5.55
C LEU A 319 -19.91 -16.90 5.46
N ILE A 320 -21.16 -16.74 5.93
CA ILE A 320 -21.90 -15.47 5.96
C ILE A 320 -21.16 -14.35 6.70
N ASN A 321 -20.15 -14.69 7.49
CA ASN A 321 -19.34 -13.72 8.23
C ASN A 321 -18.00 -13.38 7.58
N SER A 322 -17.57 -14.14 6.58
CA SER A 322 -16.36 -13.83 5.80
C SER A 322 -16.74 -13.48 4.36
N ASP A 323 -17.02 -14.47 3.53
CA ASP A 323 -16.99 -14.38 2.07
C ASP A 323 -18.28 -13.77 1.49
N PHE A 324 -19.41 -14.04 2.16
CA PHE A 324 -20.74 -13.60 1.72
C PHE A 324 -21.40 -12.58 2.65
N LEU A 325 -20.59 -11.86 3.44
CA LEU A 325 -21.08 -10.89 4.43
C LEU A 325 -21.97 -9.81 3.83
N LEU A 326 -21.59 -9.27 2.68
CA LEU A 326 -22.34 -8.18 2.05
C LEU A 326 -23.66 -8.70 1.48
N THR A 327 -23.68 -9.92 0.93
CA THR A 327 -24.92 -10.61 0.50
C THR A 327 -25.85 -10.84 1.69
N TYR A 328 -25.32 -11.30 2.83
CA TYR A 328 -26.08 -11.51 4.06
C TYR A 328 -26.71 -10.21 4.57
N ILE A 329 -25.93 -9.12 4.62
CA ILE A 329 -26.40 -7.80 5.06
C ILE A 329 -27.51 -7.29 4.14
N THR A 330 -27.35 -7.43 2.82
CA THR A 330 -28.37 -7.03 1.85
C THR A 330 -29.67 -7.80 2.06
N HIS A 331 -29.58 -9.11 2.29
CA HIS A 331 -30.77 -9.89 2.58
C HIS A 331 -31.42 -9.49 3.91
N ARG A 332 -30.64 -9.26 4.97
CA ARG A 332 -31.19 -9.04 6.31
C ARG A 332 -31.71 -7.63 6.54
N PHE A 333 -30.98 -6.63 6.05
CA PHE A 333 -31.23 -5.21 6.33
C PHE A 333 -31.68 -4.43 5.09
N GLY A 334 -31.50 -4.98 3.89
CA GLY A 334 -31.88 -4.38 2.63
C GLY A 334 -30.74 -3.66 1.91
N TRP A 335 -31.05 -3.16 0.72
CA TRP A 335 -30.10 -2.46 -0.16
C TRP A 335 -29.49 -1.19 0.44
N ILE A 336 -30.17 -0.50 1.36
CA ILE A 336 -29.59 0.69 2.01
C ILE A 336 -28.37 0.31 2.84
N ALA A 337 -28.42 -0.82 3.58
CA ALA A 337 -27.29 -1.27 4.38
C ALA A 337 -26.09 -1.66 3.50
N PHE A 338 -26.35 -2.30 2.35
CA PHE A 338 -25.33 -2.56 1.33
C PHE A 338 -24.64 -1.28 0.88
N LEU A 339 -25.43 -0.26 0.49
CA LEU A 339 -24.89 1.01 -0.02
C LEU A 339 -24.09 1.76 1.04
N ILE A 340 -24.51 1.75 2.30
CA ILE A 340 -23.78 2.40 3.40
C ILE A 340 -22.40 1.75 3.58
N VAL A 341 -22.33 0.42 3.62
CA VAL A 341 -21.06 -0.31 3.80
C VAL A 341 -20.13 -0.08 2.61
N VAL A 342 -20.65 -0.16 1.39
CA VAL A 342 -19.87 0.08 0.17
C VAL A 342 -19.38 1.54 0.11
N ALA A 343 -20.24 2.51 0.41
CA ALA A 343 -19.85 3.92 0.43
C ALA A 343 -18.74 4.22 1.45
N LEU A 344 -18.78 3.59 2.64
CA LEU A 344 -17.74 3.74 3.65
C LEU A 344 -16.38 3.21 3.16
N LEU A 345 -16.38 2.07 2.47
CA LEU A 345 -15.17 1.48 1.87
C LEU A 345 -14.64 2.32 0.71
N GLU A 346 -15.52 2.79 -0.18
CA GLU A 346 -15.15 3.68 -1.28
C GLU A 346 -14.56 4.98 -0.77
N LEU A 347 -15.17 5.58 0.26
CA LEU A 347 -14.64 6.78 0.90
C LEU A 347 -13.23 6.56 1.46
N PHE A 348 -12.98 5.42 2.11
CA PHE A 348 -11.64 5.04 2.58
C PHE A 348 -10.63 4.95 1.44
N ILE A 349 -10.98 4.26 0.35
CA ILE A 349 -10.10 4.05 -0.80
C ILE A 349 -9.82 5.37 -1.54
N ILE A 350 -10.86 6.16 -1.82
CA ILE A 350 -10.74 7.46 -2.50
C ILE A 350 -9.85 8.39 -1.68
N ARG A 351 -10.07 8.45 -0.35
CA ARG A 351 -9.27 9.28 0.53
C ARG A 351 -7.81 8.84 0.55
N ALA A 352 -7.54 7.52 0.60
CA ALA A 352 -6.20 6.97 0.51
C ALA A 352 -5.51 7.37 -0.81
N PHE A 353 -6.17 7.21 -1.97
CA PHE A 353 -5.60 7.62 -3.26
C PHE A 353 -5.29 9.12 -3.33
N VAL A 354 -6.18 9.98 -2.80
CA VAL A 354 -5.93 11.43 -2.72
C VAL A 354 -4.68 11.73 -1.89
N LEU A 355 -4.46 11.01 -0.79
CA LEU A 355 -3.26 11.17 0.04
C LEU A 355 -2.00 10.60 -0.62
N CYS A 356 -2.11 9.50 -1.37
CA CYS A 356 -1.03 8.95 -2.18
C CYS A 356 -0.55 9.95 -3.25
N ALA A 357 -1.49 10.59 -3.96
CA ALA A 357 -1.18 11.56 -5.00
C ALA A 357 -0.48 12.83 -4.49
N ARG A 358 -0.61 13.13 -3.19
CA ARG A 358 0.06 14.26 -2.52
C ARG A 358 1.49 13.96 -2.08
N GLN A 359 1.95 12.71 -2.16
CA GLN A 359 3.29 12.33 -1.72
C GLN A 359 4.35 12.90 -2.66
N LYS A 360 5.34 13.59 -2.09
CA LYS A 360 6.47 14.17 -2.84
C LYS A 360 7.59 13.15 -3.08
N SER A 361 7.90 12.33 -2.07
CA SER A 361 8.87 11.24 -2.22
C SER A 361 8.29 10.12 -3.07
N VAL A 362 9.10 9.63 -4.00
CA VAL A 362 8.80 8.47 -4.84
C VAL A 362 8.71 7.20 -4.00
N LEU A 363 9.54 7.03 -2.96
CA LEU A 363 9.38 5.88 -2.05
C LEU A 363 8.02 5.92 -1.36
N ALA A 364 7.66 7.08 -0.79
CA ALA A 364 6.37 7.28 -0.15
C ALA A 364 5.20 7.03 -1.11
N LEU A 365 5.29 7.54 -2.34
CA LEU A 365 4.31 7.32 -3.40
C LEU A 365 4.16 5.83 -3.74
N LEU A 366 5.26 5.12 -3.97
CA LEU A 366 5.23 3.70 -4.35
C LEU A 366 4.65 2.83 -3.23
N VAL A 367 5.12 3.01 -1.99
CA VAL A 367 4.65 2.22 -0.83
C VAL A 367 3.18 2.50 -0.54
N SER A 368 2.78 3.77 -0.46
CA SER A 368 1.37 4.13 -0.19
C SER A 368 0.44 3.67 -1.31
N THR A 369 0.86 3.76 -2.57
CA THR A 369 0.10 3.24 -3.71
C THR A 369 -0.04 1.73 -3.65
N ALA A 370 1.03 1.00 -3.35
CA ALA A 370 1.00 -0.46 -3.24
C ALA A 370 0.02 -0.95 -2.16
N VAL A 371 0.05 -0.32 -0.99
CA VAL A 371 -0.88 -0.62 0.10
C VAL A 371 -2.32 -0.26 -0.30
N THR A 372 -2.52 0.92 -0.90
CA THR A 372 -3.86 1.37 -1.32
C THR A 372 -4.47 0.48 -2.40
N LEU A 373 -3.66 0.04 -3.37
CA LEU A 373 -4.09 -0.93 -4.40
C LEU A 373 -4.52 -2.26 -3.78
N THR A 374 -3.80 -2.71 -2.75
CA THR A 374 -4.15 -3.94 -2.03
C THR A 374 -5.56 -3.85 -1.44
N PHE A 375 -5.87 -2.75 -0.74
CA PHE A 375 -7.23 -2.50 -0.21
C PHE A 375 -8.28 -2.33 -1.31
N ALA A 376 -7.92 -1.63 -2.40
CA ALA A 376 -8.82 -1.41 -3.52
C ALA A 376 -9.22 -2.72 -4.22
N TYR A 377 -8.25 -3.57 -4.53
CA TYR A 377 -8.52 -4.86 -5.17
C TYR A 377 -9.29 -5.82 -4.27
N GLN A 378 -8.95 -5.89 -2.98
CA GLN A 378 -9.72 -6.67 -2.01
C GLN A 378 -11.18 -6.23 -1.96
N THR A 379 -11.42 -4.92 -1.86
CA THR A 379 -12.77 -4.35 -1.79
C THR A 379 -13.54 -4.59 -3.09
N LEU A 380 -12.95 -4.28 -4.24
CA LEU A 380 -13.59 -4.49 -5.55
C LEU A 380 -13.92 -5.96 -5.77
N GLY A 381 -12.97 -6.86 -5.52
CA GLY A 381 -13.19 -8.30 -5.65
C GLY A 381 -14.29 -8.80 -4.71
N PHE A 382 -14.31 -8.31 -3.46
CA PHE A 382 -15.33 -8.69 -2.48
C PHE A 382 -16.74 -8.23 -2.89
N VAL A 383 -16.89 -6.98 -3.30
CA VAL A 383 -18.18 -6.41 -3.74
C VAL A 383 -18.67 -7.13 -5.00
N VAL A 384 -17.81 -7.34 -5.99
CA VAL A 384 -18.16 -8.05 -7.24
C VAL A 384 -18.66 -9.47 -6.95
N THR A 385 -17.98 -10.21 -6.09
CA THR A 385 -18.41 -11.56 -5.70
C THR A 385 -19.73 -11.56 -4.94
N ASN A 386 -19.95 -10.61 -4.03
CA ASN A 386 -21.20 -10.47 -3.27
C ASN A 386 -22.37 -9.90 -4.10
N CYS A 387 -22.10 -9.33 -5.27
CA CYS A 387 -23.12 -9.04 -6.29
C CYS A 387 -23.45 -10.28 -7.16
N GLY A 388 -22.81 -11.43 -6.90
CA GLY A 388 -23.05 -12.69 -7.59
C GLY A 388 -22.24 -12.89 -8.86
N PHE A 389 -21.15 -12.16 -9.05
CA PHE A 389 -20.16 -12.39 -10.12
C PHE A 389 -18.98 -13.20 -9.56
N TYR A 390 -19.20 -14.50 -9.38
CA TYR A 390 -18.25 -15.39 -8.71
C TYR A 390 -17.18 -15.92 -9.69
N LEU A 391 -16.13 -15.12 -9.96
CA LEU A 391 -15.02 -15.56 -10.84
C LEU A 391 -14.02 -16.42 -10.10
N PHE A 392 -13.57 -15.92 -8.95
CA PHE A 392 -12.65 -16.59 -8.03
C PHE A 392 -13.13 -16.41 -6.59
N ALA A 393 -12.54 -17.17 -5.67
CA ALA A 393 -12.86 -17.03 -4.25
C ALA A 393 -12.56 -15.60 -3.79
N PRO A 394 -13.49 -14.94 -3.07
CA PRO A 394 -13.27 -13.59 -2.60
C PRO A 394 -12.16 -13.58 -1.55
N LEU A 395 -11.40 -12.49 -1.49
CA LEU A 395 -10.65 -12.18 -0.28
C LEU A 395 -11.62 -11.53 0.70
N SER A 396 -11.43 -11.81 1.98
CA SER A 396 -12.20 -11.19 3.05
C SER A 396 -12.28 -9.67 2.90
N LEU A 397 -13.41 -9.07 3.28
CA LEU A 397 -13.58 -7.62 3.24
C LEU A 397 -12.61 -6.96 4.24
N PRO A 398 -11.80 -5.97 3.81
CA PRO A 398 -10.84 -5.37 4.71
C PRO A 398 -11.52 -4.76 5.94
N LEU A 399 -11.02 -5.12 7.13
CA LEU A 399 -11.43 -4.60 8.45
C LEU A 399 -12.85 -4.94 8.93
N ILE A 400 -13.73 -5.36 8.03
CA ILE A 400 -15.13 -5.67 8.35
C ILE A 400 -15.35 -7.18 8.50
N SER A 401 -14.86 -7.99 7.56
CA SER A 401 -15.21 -9.41 7.55
C SER A 401 -14.40 -10.22 8.56
N GLN A 402 -15.00 -11.33 8.99
CA GLN A 402 -14.44 -12.22 9.97
C GLN A 402 -13.31 -13.05 9.36
N SER A 403 -12.08 -12.61 9.57
CA SER A 403 -10.89 -13.43 9.39
C SER A 403 -9.77 -12.90 10.26
N SER A 404 -9.57 -13.54 11.41
CA SER A 404 -8.63 -13.13 12.47
C SER A 404 -7.22 -12.81 11.96
N HIS A 405 -6.67 -13.67 11.09
CA HIS A 405 -5.31 -13.48 10.54
C HIS A 405 -5.26 -12.41 9.44
N TYR A 406 -6.29 -12.35 8.62
CA TYR A 406 -6.44 -11.33 7.59
C TYR A 406 -6.55 -9.92 8.18
N LEU A 407 -7.25 -9.79 9.32
CA LEU A 407 -7.34 -8.55 10.07
C LEU A 407 -5.96 -8.04 10.48
N LEU A 408 -5.07 -8.91 10.99
CA LEU A 408 -3.71 -8.52 11.38
C LEU A 408 -2.90 -7.99 10.19
N VAL A 409 -2.99 -8.65 9.03
CA VAL A 409 -2.29 -8.19 7.81
C VAL A 409 -2.80 -6.82 7.37
N ASN A 410 -4.11 -6.61 7.35
CA ASN A 410 -4.69 -5.31 6.99
C ASN A 410 -4.36 -4.22 8.01
N MET A 411 -4.31 -4.55 9.30
CA MET A 411 -3.87 -3.62 10.34
C MET A 411 -2.41 -3.20 10.18
N SER A 412 -1.52 -4.15 9.84
CA SER A 412 -0.13 -3.84 9.50
C SER A 412 -0.04 -2.92 8.29
N LEU A 413 -0.81 -3.21 7.22
CA LEU A 413 -0.87 -2.39 6.01
C LEU A 413 -1.34 -0.96 6.33
N ILE A 414 -2.37 -0.78 7.14
CA ILE A 414 -2.83 0.55 7.58
C ILE A 414 -1.78 1.25 8.42
N GLY A 415 -1.12 0.53 9.33
CA GLY A 415 -0.01 1.09 10.11
C GLY A 415 1.12 1.61 9.22
N ILE A 416 1.52 0.84 8.20
CA ILE A 416 2.49 1.26 7.19
C ILE A 416 1.97 2.49 6.43
N LEU A 417 0.72 2.48 5.98
CA LEU A 417 0.11 3.59 5.24
C LEU A 417 0.09 4.90 6.05
N LEU A 418 -0.31 4.81 7.32
CA LEU A 418 -0.32 5.95 8.26
C LEU A 418 1.11 6.43 8.58
N SER A 419 2.09 5.53 8.66
CA SER A 419 3.50 5.90 8.81
C SER A 419 3.98 6.71 7.60
N VAL A 420 3.66 6.26 6.38
CA VAL A 420 3.96 6.99 5.14
C VAL A 420 3.34 8.38 5.15
N TYR A 421 2.06 8.52 5.50
CA TYR A 421 1.43 9.83 5.48
C TYR A 421 1.97 10.78 6.55
N ARG A 422 2.41 10.25 7.68
CA ARG A 422 2.99 11.02 8.79
C ARG A 422 4.35 11.62 8.43
N THR A 423 5.25 10.85 7.79
CA THR A 423 6.65 11.27 7.56
C THR A 423 7.02 11.43 6.08
N GLY A 424 6.16 11.03 5.14
CA GLY A 424 6.48 10.97 3.71
C GLY A 424 6.78 12.30 3.03
N HIS A 425 6.32 13.42 3.60
CA HIS A 425 6.62 14.76 3.11
C HIS A 425 8.02 15.26 3.53
N MET A 426 8.65 14.62 4.53
CA MET A 426 9.99 14.97 5.01
C MET A 426 11.10 14.22 4.27
N VAL A 427 10.75 13.12 3.60
CA VAL A 427 11.73 12.31 2.86
C VAL A 427 12.10 13.01 1.57
N HIS A 428 13.37 13.42 1.46
CA HIS A 428 13.93 13.97 0.24
C HIS A 428 14.53 12.86 -0.61
N ASP A 429 13.98 12.65 -1.81
CA ASP A 429 14.61 11.76 -2.77
C ASP A 429 15.87 12.44 -3.31
N LYS A 430 17.00 11.71 -3.32
CA LYS A 430 18.20 12.15 -4.02
C LYS A 430 17.84 12.40 -5.50
N ARG A 431 17.80 13.67 -5.93
CA ARG A 431 17.66 14.04 -7.34
C ARG A 431 18.95 13.67 -8.03
N PHE A 432 18.84 12.89 -9.10
CA PHE A 432 20.01 12.58 -9.92
C PHE A 432 20.27 13.77 -10.85
N PRO A 433 21.54 14.12 -11.09
CA PRO A 433 21.86 15.08 -12.13
C PRO A 433 21.26 14.55 -13.43
N GLU A 434 20.40 15.36 -14.05
CA GLU A 434 20.04 15.16 -15.45
C GLU A 434 21.36 15.09 -16.22
N LYS A 435 21.50 14.11 -17.13
CA LYS A 435 22.61 14.16 -18.07
C LYS A 435 22.57 15.56 -18.69
N PRO A 436 23.67 16.34 -18.71
CA PRO A 436 23.69 17.55 -19.51
C PRO A 436 23.22 17.17 -20.90
N ASP A 437 22.31 17.97 -21.44
CA ASP A 437 21.75 17.80 -22.77
C ASP A 437 22.93 17.54 -23.71
N ARG A 438 23.15 16.26 -24.08
CA ARG A 438 24.23 15.92 -24.99
C ARG A 438 23.75 16.46 -26.31
N ARG A 439 24.24 17.64 -26.68
CA ARG A 439 24.09 18.14 -28.04
C ARG A 439 24.45 16.99 -28.98
N PRO A 440 23.57 16.66 -29.94
CA PRO A 440 23.84 15.57 -30.85
C PRO A 440 25.22 15.80 -31.49
N PHE A 441 26.05 14.76 -31.54
CA PHE A 441 27.41 14.81 -32.11
C PHE A 441 27.44 15.37 -33.53
N LEU A 442 26.30 15.25 -34.24
CA LEU A 442 26.07 15.76 -35.57
C LEU A 442 24.72 16.49 -35.58
N THR A 443 24.77 17.80 -35.84
CA THR A 443 23.58 18.62 -36.14
C THR A 443 23.71 19.14 -37.55
N ILE A 444 22.66 18.96 -38.36
CA ILE A 444 22.61 19.50 -39.73
C ILE A 444 21.64 20.68 -39.70
N GLU A 445 22.18 21.89 -39.77
CA GLU A 445 21.43 23.14 -39.92
C GLU A 445 21.89 23.83 -41.21
N ASP A 446 20.94 24.27 -42.04
CA ASP A 446 21.17 25.04 -43.28
C ASP A 446 22.24 24.45 -44.22
N GLY A 447 22.23 23.13 -44.40
CA GLY A 447 23.18 22.43 -45.29
C GLY A 447 24.61 22.35 -44.77
N ARG A 448 24.87 22.71 -43.51
CA ARG A 448 26.18 22.59 -42.85
C ARG A 448 26.13 21.48 -41.79
N ILE A 449 27.19 20.68 -41.76
CA ILE A 449 27.36 19.62 -40.76
C ILE A 449 28.16 20.21 -39.60
N ILE A 450 27.53 20.37 -38.43
CA ILE A 450 28.17 20.84 -37.19
C ILE A 450 28.55 19.60 -36.38
N ILE A 451 29.86 19.38 -36.19
CA ILE A 451 30.42 18.28 -35.39
C ILE A 451 30.90 18.86 -34.06
N ASP A 452 30.21 18.52 -32.98
CA ASP A 452 30.55 18.96 -31.63
C ASP A 452 31.48 17.92 -30.97
N LEU A 453 32.78 18.03 -31.25
CA LEU A 453 33.82 17.21 -30.63
C LEU A 453 33.94 17.64 -29.18
N HIS A 454 33.31 16.90 -28.26
CA HIS A 454 33.38 17.11 -26.82
C HIS A 454 34.83 16.91 -26.34
N LEU A 455 35.67 17.93 -26.51
CA LEU A 455 37.02 18.01 -25.98
C LEU A 455 36.93 18.62 -24.59
N ASP A 456 36.77 17.74 -23.59
CA ASP A 456 37.17 17.97 -22.20
C ASP A 456 38.41 17.14 -21.90
#